data_AF-A0A429U455-F1
#
_entry.id   AF-A0A429U455-F1
#
_cell.length_a   1.000
_cell.length_b   1.000
_cell.length_c   1.000
_cell.angle_alpha   90.00
_cell.angle_beta   90.00
_cell.angle_gamma   90.00
#
_symmetry.space_group_name_H-M   'P 1'
#
loop_
_entity.id
_entity.type
_entity.pdbx_description
1 polymer ?
#
loop_
_entity_poly.entity_id
_entity_poly.type
_entity_poly.pdbx_seq_one_letter_code
_entity_poly.pdbx_strand_id
1 'polypeptide(L)'
;MSDRRYYRRNPDLIPEWGADSGMVLRDCRQWRVFSARPSLLALLALLDRPRTAEDLHGLWDESPGPGPVAALLEKLADAGIVRHCPPDDKDEAADGWSPYELAVHRQAGSAGLTGRDLGASPPARLRHGEATATIPLPGAGGADSRPLATVLAERRTIRGYAPHPVPLSSLAAFLERAARVRGHLPPLAYQQTQRPTPSGGARHSLEIHVLARDVDGLEPGAYHYDPFGHVLDRLAPWDDGLTALQQRFVVAPTGMDAPPPISLYLTSCAERTAWKYSRLVLALIYRDTGCLLQTLCLTATDLGLAACPVGAVDASLSAPFLAPYRDRLMHVGGLALGLPGADPPPAVIPLMPDP
;
A
#
# COMPACT_ATOMS: atom_id res chain seq x y z
N MET A 1 -25.72 3.47 -46.62
CA MET A 1 -25.92 3.25 -45.17
C MET A 1 -24.78 3.96 -44.48
N SER A 2 -25.05 5.12 -43.86
CA SER A 2 -24.00 5.88 -43.17
C SER A 2 -23.46 5.01 -42.04
N ASP A 3 -22.14 4.81 -42.02
CA ASP A 3 -21.46 4.07 -40.97
C ASP A 3 -21.73 4.77 -39.63
N ARG A 4 -22.55 4.12 -38.79
CA ARG A 4 -23.12 4.75 -37.60
C ARG A 4 -22.06 4.71 -36.51
N ARG A 5 -21.32 5.81 -36.36
CA ARG A 5 -20.22 5.91 -35.39
C ARG A 5 -20.76 6.06 -33.96
N TYR A 6 -20.21 5.26 -33.06
CA TYR A 6 -20.48 5.31 -31.63
C TYR A 6 -19.28 5.91 -30.90
N TYR A 7 -19.58 6.73 -29.92
CA TYR A 7 -18.63 7.44 -29.08
C TYR A 7 -18.88 7.11 -27.61
N ARG A 8 -17.81 7.12 -26.83
CA ARG A 8 -17.82 7.02 -25.37
C ARG A 8 -16.78 7.97 -24.80
N ARG A 9 -16.96 8.47 -23.58
CA ARG A 9 -15.92 9.29 -22.92
C ARG A 9 -14.62 8.48 -22.74
N ASN A 10 -13.46 9.13 -22.71
CA ASN A 10 -12.22 8.48 -22.29
C ASN A 10 -12.36 8.06 -20.80
N PRO A 11 -12.07 6.79 -20.42
CA PRO A 11 -12.29 6.33 -19.06
C PRO A 11 -11.21 6.83 -18.10
N ASP A 12 -10.09 7.31 -18.64
CA ASP A 12 -8.93 7.80 -17.88
C ASP A 12 -9.04 9.29 -17.49
N LEU A 13 -10.21 9.89 -17.70
CA LEU A 13 -10.47 11.29 -17.35
C LEU A 13 -10.97 11.42 -15.91
N ILE A 14 -10.33 12.28 -15.12
CA ILE A 14 -10.80 12.71 -13.80
C ILE A 14 -11.18 14.20 -13.85
N PRO A 15 -12.41 14.59 -13.49
CA PRO A 15 -12.75 15.98 -13.24
C PRO A 15 -12.16 16.44 -11.89
N GLU A 16 -11.47 17.58 -11.90
CA GLU A 16 -10.92 18.20 -10.69
C GLU A 16 -11.03 19.74 -10.75
N TRP A 17 -10.91 20.41 -9.60
CA TRP A 17 -10.82 21.86 -9.54
C TRP A 17 -9.37 22.30 -9.66
N GLY A 18 -9.06 23.08 -10.71
CA GLY A 18 -7.76 23.72 -10.87
C GLY A 18 -7.62 24.89 -9.90
N ALA A 19 -6.41 25.08 -9.36
CA ALA A 19 -6.12 26.11 -8.35
C ALA A 19 -6.57 27.52 -8.79
N ASP A 20 -6.44 27.85 -10.08
CA ASP A 20 -6.75 29.18 -10.63
C ASP A 20 -7.59 29.14 -11.92
N SER A 21 -8.06 27.97 -12.35
CA SER A 21 -8.62 27.77 -13.71
C SER A 21 -10.05 27.25 -13.73
N GLY A 22 -10.73 27.23 -12.58
CA GLY A 22 -12.04 26.60 -12.46
C GLY A 22 -11.95 25.10 -12.72
N MET A 23 -12.94 24.53 -13.40
CA MET A 23 -13.01 23.08 -13.63
C MET A 23 -12.01 22.64 -14.69
N VAL A 24 -11.33 21.53 -14.42
CA VAL A 24 -10.46 20.90 -15.41
C VAL A 24 -10.76 19.41 -15.52
N LEU A 25 -10.44 18.85 -16.69
CA LEU A 25 -10.39 17.41 -16.94
C LEU A 25 -8.92 16.98 -17.02
N ARG A 26 -8.53 16.04 -16.16
CA ARG A 26 -7.21 15.43 -16.18
C ARG A 26 -7.27 14.10 -16.90
N ASP A 27 -6.53 13.97 -17.99
CA ASP A 27 -6.24 12.70 -18.64
C ASP A 27 -5.09 12.03 -17.87
N CYS A 28 -5.42 11.03 -17.06
CA CYS A 28 -4.47 10.34 -16.20
C CYS A 28 -3.50 9.47 -17.01
N ARG A 29 -3.87 9.03 -18.21
CA ARG A 29 -3.02 8.21 -19.07
C ARG A 29 -1.95 9.03 -19.76
N GLN A 30 -2.32 10.15 -20.37
CA GLN A 30 -1.38 11.03 -21.08
C GLN A 30 -0.83 12.17 -20.20
N TRP A 31 -1.33 12.31 -18.97
CA TRP A 31 -0.98 13.36 -18.03
C TRP A 31 -1.25 14.79 -18.54
N ARG A 32 -2.34 14.96 -19.29
CA ARG A 32 -2.78 16.24 -19.87
C ARG A 32 -3.91 16.84 -19.05
N VAL A 33 -4.02 18.17 -19.07
CA VAL A 33 -5.07 18.92 -18.36
C VAL A 33 -5.81 19.78 -19.37
N PHE A 34 -7.14 19.70 -19.36
CA PHE A 34 -8.01 20.49 -20.22
C PHE A 34 -8.89 21.39 -19.36
N SER A 35 -8.99 22.68 -19.71
CA SER A 35 -10.03 23.53 -19.11
C SER A 35 -11.40 23.04 -19.60
N ALA A 36 -12.33 22.86 -18.66
CA ALA A 36 -13.65 22.30 -18.96
C ALA A 36 -14.76 23.26 -18.52
N ARG A 37 -15.73 23.47 -19.42
CA ARG A 37 -16.98 24.14 -19.08
C ARG A 37 -17.97 23.12 -18.52
N PRO A 38 -18.94 23.53 -17.67
CA PRO A 38 -20.00 22.64 -17.17
C PRO A 38 -20.73 21.86 -18.27
N SER A 39 -20.97 22.49 -19.42
CA SER A 39 -21.64 21.85 -20.57
C SER A 39 -20.84 20.70 -21.18
N LEU A 40 -19.50 20.73 -21.11
CA LEU A 40 -18.67 19.59 -21.53
C LEU A 40 -18.85 18.41 -20.58
N LEU A 41 -18.96 18.63 -19.27
CA LEU A 41 -19.26 17.54 -18.33
C LEU A 41 -20.66 16.96 -18.55
N ALA A 42 -21.65 17.79 -18.81
CA ALA A 42 -23.01 17.31 -19.14
C ALA A 42 -22.99 16.40 -20.38
N LEU A 43 -22.27 16.79 -21.43
CA LEU A 43 -22.06 15.96 -22.62
C LEU A 43 -21.33 14.65 -22.29
N LEU A 44 -20.24 14.71 -21.50
CA LEU A 44 -19.48 13.52 -21.11
C LEU A 44 -20.28 12.55 -20.24
N ALA A 45 -21.19 13.05 -19.41
CA ALA A 45 -22.10 12.22 -18.61
C ALA A 45 -23.08 11.45 -19.51
N LEU A 46 -23.55 12.05 -20.61
CA LEU A 46 -24.36 11.34 -21.60
C LEU A 46 -23.55 10.24 -22.33
N LEU A 47 -22.24 10.48 -22.51
CA LEU A 47 -21.27 9.58 -23.13
C LEU A 47 -20.63 8.56 -22.15
N ASP A 48 -21.21 8.38 -20.97
CA ASP A 48 -20.87 7.27 -20.06
C ASP A 48 -21.36 5.90 -20.57
N ARG A 49 -21.98 5.87 -21.75
CA ARG A 49 -22.31 4.67 -22.51
C ARG A 49 -22.11 4.97 -24.00
N PRO A 50 -21.93 3.94 -24.85
CA PRO A 50 -21.79 4.14 -26.29
C PRO A 50 -23.03 4.86 -26.84
N ARG A 51 -22.81 5.98 -27.53
CA ARG A 51 -23.88 6.75 -28.19
C ARG A 51 -23.43 7.31 -29.52
N THR A 52 -24.38 7.49 -30.41
CA THR A 52 -24.19 8.17 -31.69
C THR A 52 -24.45 9.67 -31.54
N ALA A 53 -24.02 10.46 -32.54
CA ALA A 53 -24.33 11.90 -32.58
C ALA A 53 -25.85 12.18 -32.64
N GLU A 54 -26.62 11.29 -33.27
CA GLU A 54 -28.08 11.37 -33.33
C GLU A 54 -28.70 11.15 -31.94
N ASP A 55 -28.24 10.12 -31.22
CA ASP A 55 -28.73 9.83 -29.86
C ASP A 55 -28.46 11.02 -28.94
N LEU A 56 -27.27 11.63 -29.04
CA LEU A 56 -26.89 12.79 -28.24
C LEU A 56 -27.72 14.02 -28.58
N HIS A 57 -28.04 14.25 -29.85
CA HIS A 57 -28.89 15.38 -30.23
C HIS A 57 -30.25 15.35 -29.52
N GLY A 58 -30.86 14.17 -29.38
CA GLY A 58 -32.14 14.00 -28.69
C GLY A 58 -32.07 14.06 -27.16
N LEU A 59 -30.87 14.03 -26.57
CA LEU A 59 -30.66 13.91 -25.12
C LEU A 59 -29.90 15.09 -24.50
N TRP A 60 -29.24 15.90 -25.32
CA TRP A 60 -28.42 17.01 -24.86
C TRP A 60 -29.13 18.33 -25.13
N ASP A 61 -29.60 18.98 -24.07
CA ASP A 61 -30.40 20.21 -24.15
C ASP A 61 -29.70 21.36 -24.90
N GLU A 62 -28.36 21.42 -24.82
CA GLU A 62 -27.54 22.43 -25.51
C GLU A 62 -27.16 22.01 -26.95
N SER A 63 -27.78 20.96 -27.50
CA SER A 63 -27.38 20.40 -28.79
C SER A 63 -27.57 21.39 -29.96
N PRO A 64 -26.50 21.69 -30.73
CA PRO A 64 -26.58 22.50 -31.94
C PRO A 64 -27.12 21.75 -33.17
N GLY A 65 -27.59 20.50 -33.02
CA GLY A 65 -27.98 19.61 -34.12
C GLY A 65 -27.01 18.44 -34.34
N PRO A 66 -27.44 17.35 -35.02
CA PRO A 66 -26.66 16.11 -35.11
C PRO A 66 -25.34 16.26 -35.89
N GLY A 67 -25.32 17.08 -36.96
CA GLY A 67 -24.11 17.34 -37.75
C GLY A 67 -23.01 18.07 -36.95
N PRO A 68 -23.32 19.22 -36.33
CA PRO A 68 -22.36 19.92 -35.47
C PRO A 68 -21.96 19.11 -34.22
N VAL A 69 -22.86 18.29 -33.65
CA VAL A 69 -22.52 17.33 -32.58
C VAL A 69 -21.48 16.32 -33.08
N ALA A 70 -21.68 15.72 -34.25
CA ALA A 70 -20.70 14.79 -34.82
C ALA A 70 -19.32 15.44 -35.03
N ALA A 71 -19.28 16.66 -35.57
CA ALA A 71 -18.03 17.40 -35.75
C ALA A 71 -17.34 17.76 -34.41
N LEU A 72 -18.12 18.05 -33.36
CA LEU A 72 -17.58 18.26 -32.01
C LEU A 72 -17.00 16.97 -31.43
N LEU A 73 -17.70 15.84 -31.58
CA LEU A 73 -17.24 14.54 -31.08
C LEU A 73 -15.92 14.11 -31.73
N GLU A 74 -15.75 14.32 -33.03
CA GLU A 74 -14.46 14.04 -33.69
C GLU A 74 -13.34 14.92 -33.15
N LYS A 75 -13.57 16.23 -32.94
CA LYS A 75 -12.57 17.11 -32.29
C LYS A 75 -12.22 16.66 -30.88
N LEU A 76 -13.21 16.22 -30.11
CA LEU A 76 -12.99 15.66 -28.77
C LEU A 76 -12.25 14.32 -28.84
N ALA A 77 -12.46 13.53 -29.89
CA ALA A 77 -11.77 12.26 -30.12
C ALA A 77 -10.29 12.50 -30.45
N ASP A 78 -10.00 13.45 -31.33
CA ASP A 78 -8.63 13.88 -31.65
C ASP A 78 -7.89 14.41 -30.42
N ALA A 79 -8.60 15.11 -29.53
CA ALA A 79 -8.06 15.56 -28.25
C ALA A 79 -7.84 14.41 -27.24
N GLY A 80 -8.47 13.25 -27.46
CA GLY A 80 -8.48 12.11 -26.54
C GLY A 80 -9.43 12.29 -25.36
N ILE A 81 -10.44 13.15 -25.47
CA ILE A 81 -11.47 13.37 -24.45
C ILE A 81 -12.62 12.36 -24.61
N VAL A 82 -12.92 11.98 -25.85
CA VAL A 82 -13.83 10.86 -26.18
C VAL A 82 -13.08 9.85 -27.03
N ARG A 83 -13.65 8.66 -27.19
CA ARG A 83 -13.11 7.58 -28.02
C ARG A 83 -14.20 7.03 -28.93
N HIS A 84 -13.79 6.59 -30.12
CA HIS A 84 -14.60 5.70 -30.95
C HIS A 84 -14.72 4.34 -30.25
N CYS A 85 -15.90 3.76 -30.26
CA CYS A 85 -16.14 2.48 -29.60
C CYS A 85 -17.19 1.63 -30.33
N PRO A 86 -17.23 0.30 -30.10
CA PRO A 86 -18.38 -0.52 -30.45
C PRO A 86 -19.66 -0.08 -29.71
N PRO A 87 -20.86 -0.41 -30.23
CA PRO A 87 -22.13 -0.10 -29.56
C PRO A 87 -22.32 -0.79 -28.20
N ASP A 88 -21.55 -1.85 -27.92
CA ASP A 88 -21.61 -2.68 -26.72
C ASP A 88 -20.37 -2.54 -25.80
N ASP A 89 -19.53 -1.51 -26.01
CA ASP A 89 -18.37 -1.21 -25.15
C ASP A 89 -18.77 -1.07 -23.67
N LYS A 90 -18.14 -1.88 -22.81
CA LYS A 90 -18.46 -2.03 -21.37
C LYS A 90 -17.65 -1.14 -20.42
N ASP A 91 -16.80 -0.25 -20.93
CA ASP A 91 -15.87 0.58 -20.13
C ASP A 91 -14.81 -0.16 -19.32
N GLU A 92 -14.53 -1.41 -19.66
CA GLU A 92 -13.42 -2.10 -19.03
C GLU A 92 -12.13 -1.51 -19.60
N ALA A 93 -11.31 -0.90 -18.73
CA ALA A 93 -9.98 -0.45 -19.11
C ALA A 93 -9.24 -1.66 -19.71
N ALA A 94 -8.89 -1.58 -20.99
CA ALA A 94 -8.41 -2.74 -21.75
C ALA A 94 -7.12 -3.37 -21.17
N ASP A 95 -6.39 -2.62 -20.35
CA ASP A 95 -5.15 -3.03 -19.69
C ASP A 95 -5.27 -3.20 -18.17
N GLY A 96 -6.48 -3.08 -17.61
CA GLY A 96 -6.75 -3.26 -16.19
C GLY A 96 -6.37 -2.09 -15.27
N TRP A 97 -5.90 -0.96 -15.81
CA TRP A 97 -5.55 0.21 -15.01
C TRP A 97 -6.74 1.13 -14.78
N SER A 98 -6.97 1.52 -13.52
CA SER A 98 -7.89 2.60 -13.20
C SER A 98 -7.27 3.99 -13.45
N PRO A 99 -8.10 5.03 -13.69
CA PRO A 99 -7.61 6.42 -13.76
C PRO A 99 -6.84 6.85 -12.50
N TYR A 100 -7.21 6.34 -11.32
CA TYR A 100 -6.54 6.64 -10.06
C TYR A 100 -5.13 6.02 -9.99
N GLU A 101 -4.97 4.77 -10.43
CA GLU A 101 -3.66 4.11 -10.49
C GLU A 101 -2.75 4.79 -11.51
N LEU A 102 -3.29 5.16 -12.68
CA LEU A 102 -2.56 5.95 -13.67
C LEU A 102 -2.14 7.30 -13.09
N ALA A 103 -3.02 7.96 -12.35
CA ALA A 103 -2.70 9.25 -11.74
C ALA A 103 -1.57 9.13 -10.71
N VAL A 104 -1.64 8.13 -9.82
CA VAL A 104 -0.59 7.85 -8.86
C VAL A 104 0.73 7.51 -9.56
N HIS A 105 0.70 6.67 -10.60
CA HIS A 105 1.87 6.28 -11.38
C HIS A 105 2.55 7.49 -12.03
N ARG A 106 1.79 8.31 -12.77
CA ARG A 106 2.31 9.51 -13.44
C ARG A 106 2.84 10.54 -12.46
N GLN A 107 2.13 10.76 -11.35
CA GLN A 107 2.58 11.65 -10.30
C GLN A 107 3.89 11.17 -9.67
N ALA A 108 4.04 9.86 -9.45
CA ALA A 108 5.26 9.26 -8.89
C ALA A 108 6.50 9.40 -9.80
N GLY A 109 6.32 9.60 -11.11
CA GLY A 109 7.40 9.89 -12.06
C GLY A 109 7.78 11.36 -12.16
N SER A 110 6.93 12.26 -11.66
CA SER A 110 7.08 13.72 -11.76
C SER A 110 7.76 14.26 -10.49
N ALA A 111 9.07 14.03 -10.37
CA ALA A 111 9.88 14.33 -9.19
C ALA A 111 9.65 15.75 -8.63
N GLY A 112 9.47 15.88 -7.31
CA GLY A 112 9.41 17.16 -6.61
C GLY A 112 10.31 17.16 -5.37
N LEU A 113 11.58 17.52 -5.56
CA LEU A 113 12.57 17.69 -4.50
C LEU A 113 13.12 19.13 -4.37
N THR A 114 12.62 20.08 -5.16
CA THR A 114 13.33 21.36 -5.31
C THR A 114 12.83 22.44 -4.35
N GLY A 115 13.75 22.94 -3.51
CA GLY A 115 13.73 24.30 -2.97
C GLY A 115 12.70 24.63 -1.89
N ARG A 116 12.09 23.64 -1.22
CA ARG A 116 11.14 23.90 -0.12
C ARG A 116 11.86 24.05 1.21
N ASP A 117 11.51 25.10 1.96
CA ASP A 117 11.75 25.14 3.40
C ASP A 117 10.92 24.02 4.04
N LEU A 118 11.59 23.05 4.63
CA LEU A 118 10.95 21.87 5.20
C LEU A 118 10.38 22.16 6.61
N GLY A 119 10.81 23.25 7.26
CA GLY A 119 10.51 23.48 8.67
C GLY A 119 11.00 22.35 9.57
N ALA A 120 10.36 22.19 10.73
CA ALA A 120 10.73 21.15 11.70
C ALA A 120 10.36 19.74 11.20
N SER A 121 11.32 18.81 11.28
CA SER A 121 11.04 17.40 10.98
C SER A 121 10.03 16.83 11.99
N PRO A 122 9.03 16.05 11.53
CA PRO A 122 8.23 15.25 12.44
C PRO A 122 9.11 14.25 13.21
N PRO A 123 8.73 13.86 14.44
CA PRO A 123 9.50 12.92 15.24
C PRO A 123 9.66 11.55 14.56
N ALA A 124 10.86 10.97 14.66
CA ALA A 124 11.12 9.64 14.11
C ALA A 124 10.67 8.47 15.00
N ARG A 125 10.44 8.74 16.29
CA ARG A 125 9.91 7.78 17.26
C ARG A 125 8.42 8.07 17.44
N LEU A 126 7.57 7.10 17.08
CA LEU A 126 6.18 7.10 17.51
C LEU A 126 6.12 6.66 18.98
N ARG A 127 5.28 7.31 19.77
CA ARG A 127 5.01 6.92 21.16
C ARG A 127 3.52 6.73 21.33
N HIS A 128 3.15 5.65 22.02
CA HIS A 128 1.78 5.33 22.39
C HIS A 128 1.58 5.65 23.88
N GLY A 129 1.15 6.87 24.18
CA GLY A 129 0.95 7.32 25.57
C GLY A 129 -0.20 6.60 26.29
N GLU A 130 -1.10 6.00 25.52
CA GLU A 130 -2.22 5.17 25.93
C GLU A 130 -1.85 3.69 26.17
N ALA A 131 -0.59 3.30 25.91
CA ALA A 131 -0.16 1.93 26.12
C ALA A 131 -0.32 1.51 27.59
N THR A 132 -0.86 0.33 27.80
CA THR A 132 -1.20 -0.20 29.13
C THR A 132 -0.02 -0.89 29.82
N ALA A 133 0.99 -1.30 29.05
CA ALA A 133 2.23 -1.89 29.55
C ALA A 133 3.35 -1.71 28.51
N THR A 134 4.59 -1.66 28.97
CA THR A 134 5.80 -1.70 28.12
C THR A 134 6.62 -2.92 28.49
N ILE A 135 6.77 -3.85 27.55
CA ILE A 135 7.45 -5.13 27.75
C ILE A 135 8.83 -5.04 27.09
N PRO A 136 9.94 -5.07 27.86
CA PRO A 136 11.27 -5.15 27.28
C PRO A 136 11.47 -6.48 26.58
N LEU A 137 11.99 -6.43 25.36
CA LEU A 137 12.33 -7.62 24.61
C LEU A 137 13.76 -8.09 24.96
N PRO A 138 13.99 -9.40 25.13
CA PRO A 138 15.34 -9.92 25.32
C PRO A 138 16.17 -9.62 24.07
N GLY A 139 17.40 -9.15 24.24
CA GLY A 139 18.32 -9.01 23.10
C GLY A 139 18.53 -10.35 22.40
N ALA A 140 18.76 -10.32 21.08
CA ALA A 140 19.10 -11.50 20.32
C ALA A 140 20.38 -12.11 20.91
N GLY A 141 20.26 -13.24 21.62
CA GLY A 141 21.40 -14.06 21.99
C GLY A 141 22.24 -14.35 20.75
N GLY A 142 23.56 -14.27 20.87
CA GLY A 142 24.52 -14.18 19.77
C GLY A 142 24.68 -15.42 18.88
N ALA A 143 23.59 -16.06 18.45
CA ALA A 143 23.62 -17.03 17.37
C ALA A 143 23.97 -16.31 16.07
N ASP A 144 25.05 -16.74 15.43
CA ASP A 144 25.49 -16.19 14.15
C ASP A 144 24.38 -16.31 13.10
N SER A 145 24.29 -15.30 12.23
CA SER A 145 23.39 -15.36 11.08
C SER A 145 23.90 -16.39 10.08
N ARG A 146 22.97 -17.06 9.40
CA ARG A 146 23.29 -18.02 8.35
C ARG A 146 23.83 -17.28 7.12
N PRO A 147 24.64 -17.95 6.26
CA PRO A 147 25.14 -17.33 5.04
C PRO A 147 23.99 -16.78 4.19
N LEU A 148 24.09 -15.52 3.74
CA LEU A 148 23.04 -14.84 2.98
C LEU A 148 22.58 -15.64 1.74
N ALA A 149 23.52 -16.28 1.05
CA ALA A 149 23.22 -17.12 -0.12
C ALA A 149 22.27 -18.28 0.23
N THR A 150 22.47 -18.93 1.38
CA THR A 150 21.59 -19.99 1.89
C THR A 150 20.21 -19.44 2.22
N VAL A 151 20.15 -18.32 2.95
CA VAL A 151 18.87 -17.68 3.32
C VAL A 151 18.07 -17.30 2.07
N LEU A 152 18.71 -16.73 1.05
CA LEU A 152 18.06 -16.37 -0.21
C LEU A 152 17.52 -17.59 -0.96
N ALA A 153 18.32 -18.67 -1.05
CA ALA A 153 17.93 -19.89 -1.74
C ALA A 153 16.76 -20.63 -1.04
N GLU A 154 16.75 -20.63 0.29
CA GLU A 154 15.78 -21.35 1.11
C GLU A 154 14.50 -20.56 1.39
N ARG A 155 14.49 -19.23 1.24
CA ARG A 155 13.33 -18.40 1.57
C ARG A 155 12.08 -18.92 0.85
N ARG A 156 11.03 -19.22 1.62
CA ARG A 156 9.70 -19.63 1.13
C ARG A 156 8.60 -18.87 1.87
N THR A 157 7.44 -18.79 1.24
CA THR A 157 6.22 -18.29 1.88
C THR A 157 5.51 -19.49 2.50
N ILE A 158 5.45 -19.56 3.82
CA ILE A 158 4.88 -20.70 4.56
C ILE A 158 3.57 -20.23 5.19
N ARG A 159 2.49 -20.97 4.93
CA ARG A 159 1.12 -20.64 5.38
C ARG A 159 0.57 -21.58 6.46
N GLY A 160 1.22 -22.73 6.67
CA GLY A 160 0.91 -23.66 7.76
C GLY A 160 1.87 -23.44 8.93
N TYR A 161 1.33 -23.27 10.13
CA TYR A 161 2.10 -23.00 11.35
C TYR A 161 1.99 -24.16 12.32
N ALA A 162 3.04 -24.40 13.10
CA ALA A 162 2.99 -25.39 14.17
C ALA A 162 1.97 -24.98 15.24
N PRO A 163 1.33 -25.95 15.93
CA PRO A 163 0.39 -25.68 17.01
C PRO A 163 1.08 -25.25 18.33
N HIS A 164 2.36 -24.90 18.27
CA HIS A 164 3.17 -24.54 19.44
C HIS A 164 3.35 -23.02 19.47
N PRO A 165 3.31 -22.39 20.65
CA PRO A 165 3.53 -20.97 20.79
C PRO A 165 4.93 -20.58 20.28
N VAL A 166 5.03 -19.38 19.69
CA VAL A 166 6.33 -18.82 19.32
C VAL A 166 7.02 -18.31 20.57
N PRO A 167 8.28 -18.69 20.86
CA PRO A 167 9.01 -18.13 22.00
C PRO A 167 9.18 -16.60 21.87
N LEU A 168 8.98 -15.84 22.96
CA LEU A 168 9.20 -14.39 22.95
C LEU A 168 10.62 -14.01 22.49
N SER A 169 11.62 -14.83 22.81
CA SER A 169 13.00 -14.65 22.35
C SER A 169 13.15 -14.72 20.83
N SER A 170 12.37 -15.57 20.15
CA SER A 170 12.37 -15.66 18.69
C SER A 170 11.74 -14.42 18.06
N LEU A 171 10.61 -13.94 18.60
CA LEU A 171 9.98 -12.69 18.16
C LEU A 171 10.90 -11.49 18.41
N ALA A 172 11.57 -11.44 19.57
CA ALA A 172 12.52 -10.40 19.92
C ALA A 172 13.70 -10.35 18.93
N ALA A 173 14.35 -11.50 18.70
CA ALA A 173 15.45 -11.59 17.75
C ALA A 173 15.03 -11.21 16.32
N PHE A 174 13.81 -11.60 15.93
CA PHE A 174 13.22 -11.24 14.65
C PHE A 174 13.04 -9.72 14.48
N LEU A 175 12.42 -9.05 15.46
CA LEU A 175 12.20 -7.60 15.44
C LEU A 175 13.51 -6.81 15.55
N GLU A 176 14.48 -7.32 16.32
CA GLU A 176 15.80 -6.71 16.45
C GLU A 176 16.53 -6.71 15.10
N ARG A 177 16.66 -7.89 14.48
CA ARG A 177 17.40 -8.07 13.22
C ARG A 177 16.75 -7.33 12.05
N ALA A 178 15.42 -7.23 12.01
CA ALA A 178 14.72 -6.64 10.88
C ALA A 178 14.50 -5.12 10.98
N ALA A 179 14.32 -4.56 12.18
CA ALA A 179 13.72 -3.24 12.31
C ALA A 179 14.30 -2.33 13.40
N ARG A 180 15.23 -2.79 14.24
CA ARG A 180 15.79 -1.98 15.33
C ARG A 180 16.50 -0.72 14.82
N VAL A 181 16.32 0.40 15.53
CA VAL A 181 17.11 1.61 15.30
C VAL A 181 18.50 1.39 15.85
N ARG A 182 19.52 1.51 14.99
CA ARG A 182 20.93 1.38 15.38
C ARG A 182 21.59 2.70 15.74
N GLY A 183 20.97 3.82 15.34
CA GLY A 183 21.47 5.16 15.61
C GLY A 183 20.78 6.21 14.75
N HIS A 184 21.24 7.45 14.90
CA HIS A 184 20.81 8.58 14.08
C HIS A 184 21.79 8.85 12.95
N LEU A 185 21.26 9.35 11.83
CA LEU A 185 22.07 9.83 10.70
C LEU A 185 22.09 11.37 10.69
N PRO A 186 23.22 12.00 10.32
CA PRO A 186 23.28 13.45 10.17
C PRO A 186 22.53 13.93 8.92
N PRO A 187 21.97 15.17 8.94
CA PRO A 187 21.93 16.08 10.08
C PRO A 187 20.87 15.66 11.12
N LEU A 188 21.20 15.75 12.42
CA LEU A 188 20.32 15.29 13.51
C LEU A 188 18.96 16.01 13.53
N ALA A 189 18.90 17.26 13.06
CA ALA A 189 17.66 18.02 12.92
C ALA A 189 16.62 17.32 12.03
N TYR A 190 17.05 16.46 11.12
CA TYR A 190 16.15 15.70 10.25
C TYR A 190 15.60 14.45 10.93
N GLN A 191 16.02 14.10 12.15
CA GLN A 191 15.52 12.92 12.85
C GLN A 191 15.70 11.62 12.02
N GLN A 192 16.72 11.54 11.17
CA GLN A 192 16.96 10.34 10.36
C GLN A 192 17.51 9.22 11.26
N THR A 193 17.10 7.98 10.99
CA THR A 193 17.58 6.80 11.72
C THR A 193 18.27 5.84 10.77
N GLN A 194 19.26 5.11 11.28
CA GLN A 194 19.84 3.95 10.62
C GLN A 194 19.06 2.72 11.10
N ARG A 195 18.54 1.94 10.15
CA ARG A 195 17.88 0.65 10.37
C ARG A 195 18.39 -0.38 9.35
N PRO A 196 18.20 -1.69 9.59
CA PRO A 196 18.61 -2.74 8.64
C PRO A 196 17.95 -2.62 7.27
N THR A 197 16.67 -2.25 7.23
CA THR A 197 15.90 -2.02 6.00
C THR A 197 16.15 -0.60 5.47
N PRO A 198 16.33 -0.38 4.15
CA PRO A 198 16.41 0.97 3.58
C PRO A 198 15.06 1.72 3.66
N SER A 199 15.10 3.05 3.58
CA SER A 199 13.91 3.90 3.46
C SER A 199 14.24 5.16 2.68
N GLY A 200 13.29 5.64 1.87
CA GLY A 200 13.40 6.91 1.14
C GLY A 200 13.85 8.04 2.06
N GLY A 201 15.07 8.56 1.85
CA GLY A 201 15.63 9.65 2.65
C GLY A 201 15.87 9.32 4.12
N ALA A 202 15.95 8.03 4.47
CA ALA A 202 16.06 7.52 5.85
C ALA A 202 14.95 8.05 6.77
N ARG A 203 13.73 8.21 6.23
CA ARG A 203 12.57 8.71 6.98
C ARG A 203 11.95 7.65 7.88
N HIS A 204 12.03 6.38 7.47
CA HIS A 204 11.47 5.22 8.18
C HIS A 204 10.06 5.51 8.70
N SER A 205 9.14 5.79 7.78
CA SER A 205 7.75 6.08 8.11
C SER A 205 6.98 4.88 8.65
N LEU A 206 7.51 3.66 8.44
CA LEU A 206 6.86 2.41 8.79
C LEU A 206 6.92 2.12 10.29
N GLU A 207 5.79 1.64 10.81
CA GLU A 207 5.58 1.18 12.19
C GLU A 207 5.09 -0.27 12.17
N ILE A 208 5.58 -1.07 13.11
CA ILE A 208 5.24 -2.49 13.23
C ILE A 208 4.30 -2.65 14.43
N HIS A 209 3.07 -3.05 14.17
CA HIS A 209 2.15 -3.49 15.21
C HIS A 209 2.08 -5.01 15.23
N VAL A 210 2.24 -5.61 16.40
CA VAL A 210 2.26 -7.06 16.59
C VAL A 210 0.93 -7.48 17.20
N LEU A 211 0.13 -8.22 16.44
CA LEU A 211 -0.99 -8.98 16.98
C LEU A 211 -0.42 -10.32 17.45
N ALA A 212 -0.14 -10.42 18.74
CA ALA A 212 0.36 -11.63 19.36
C ALA A 212 -0.84 -12.45 19.88
N ARG A 213 -1.19 -13.52 19.17
CA ARG A 213 -2.23 -14.45 19.63
C ARG A 213 -1.66 -15.51 20.55
N ASP A 214 -0.52 -16.08 20.15
CA ASP A 214 0.06 -17.26 20.79
C ASP A 214 1.59 -17.17 20.81
N VAL A 215 2.11 -16.49 21.84
CA VAL A 215 3.53 -16.23 22.05
C VAL A 215 3.89 -16.59 23.49
N ASP A 216 4.83 -17.50 23.66
CA ASP A 216 5.26 -17.94 24.99
C ASP A 216 6.00 -16.81 25.71
N GLY A 217 5.55 -16.49 26.92
CA GLY A 217 6.05 -15.38 27.73
C GLY A 217 5.46 -14.01 27.37
N LEU A 218 4.42 -13.93 26.54
CA LEU A 218 3.72 -12.68 26.21
C LEU A 218 2.20 -12.87 26.23
N GLU A 219 1.52 -12.02 27.01
CA GLU A 219 0.05 -12.03 27.05
C GLU A 219 -0.56 -11.78 25.66
N PRO A 220 -1.65 -12.47 25.27
CA PRO A 220 -2.31 -12.19 24.01
C PRO A 220 -2.79 -10.74 23.89
N GLY A 221 -2.57 -10.12 22.73
CA GLY A 221 -3.02 -8.75 22.46
C GLY A 221 -2.39 -8.08 21.24
N ALA A 222 -2.70 -6.80 21.08
CA ALA A 222 -2.09 -5.91 20.10
C ALA A 222 -1.01 -5.06 20.75
N TYR A 223 0.15 -5.00 20.11
CA TYR A 223 1.33 -4.29 20.59
C TYR A 223 1.88 -3.37 19.49
N HIS A 224 2.52 -2.27 19.87
CA HIS A 224 3.43 -1.51 19.00
C HIS A 224 4.87 -1.91 19.33
N TYR A 225 5.68 -2.19 18.32
CA TYR A 225 7.12 -2.37 18.51
C TYR A 225 7.82 -1.02 18.44
N ASP A 226 8.41 -0.59 19.56
CA ASP A 226 9.27 0.58 19.60
C ASP A 226 10.72 0.18 19.25
N PRO A 227 11.20 0.54 18.05
CA PRO A 227 12.50 0.11 17.56
C PRO A 227 13.67 0.83 18.23
N PHE A 228 13.42 1.92 18.98
CA PHE A 228 14.45 2.63 19.73
C PHE A 228 14.73 1.95 21.07
N GLY A 229 13.66 1.58 21.78
CA GLY A 229 13.74 0.92 23.08
C GLY A 229 13.95 -0.58 23.01
N HIS A 230 13.66 -1.20 21.85
CA HIS A 230 13.51 -2.64 21.72
C HIS A 230 12.51 -3.20 22.75
N VAL A 231 11.30 -2.63 22.72
CA VAL A 231 10.20 -2.95 23.63
C VAL A 231 8.91 -3.14 22.83
N LEU A 232 7.94 -3.86 23.42
CA LEU A 232 6.56 -3.93 22.95
C LEU A 232 5.67 -3.11 23.88
N ASP A 233 5.00 -2.09 23.34
CA ASP A 233 4.00 -1.30 24.04
C ASP A 233 2.61 -1.92 23.81
N ARG A 234 1.94 -2.39 24.87
CA ARG A 234 0.63 -3.05 24.77
C ARG A 234 -0.48 -2.03 24.53
N LEU A 235 -1.10 -2.10 23.35
CA LEU A 235 -2.17 -1.20 22.93
C LEU A 235 -3.56 -1.73 23.30
N ALA A 236 -3.75 -3.05 23.21
CA ALA A 236 -5.01 -3.69 23.58
C ALA A 236 -4.79 -5.15 24.04
N PRO A 237 -5.60 -5.68 24.96
CA PRO A 237 -5.69 -7.11 25.20
C PRO A 237 -6.32 -7.84 23.99
N TRP A 238 -6.17 -9.16 23.93
CA TRP A 238 -6.84 -9.95 22.90
C TRP A 238 -8.34 -10.05 23.15
N ASP A 239 -9.14 -9.79 22.12
CA ASP A 239 -10.60 -9.85 22.13
C ASP A 239 -11.16 -10.35 20.77
N ASP A 240 -12.48 -10.39 20.66
CA ASP A 240 -13.17 -10.77 19.42
C ASP A 240 -12.88 -9.81 18.27
N GLY A 241 -12.59 -8.54 18.57
CA GLY A 241 -12.22 -7.52 17.59
C GLY A 241 -10.87 -7.82 16.93
N LEU A 242 -9.86 -8.20 17.71
CA LEU A 242 -8.56 -8.65 17.17
C LEU A 242 -8.69 -9.97 16.40
N THR A 243 -9.55 -10.87 16.86
CA THR A 243 -9.85 -12.12 16.15
C THR A 243 -10.44 -11.84 14.77
N ALA A 244 -11.47 -10.98 14.70
CA ALA A 244 -12.08 -10.56 13.44
C ALA A 244 -11.10 -9.81 12.52
N LEU A 245 -10.24 -8.96 13.10
CA LEU A 245 -9.20 -8.26 12.35
C LEU A 245 -8.20 -9.25 11.75
N GLN A 246 -7.65 -10.17 12.54
CA GLN A 246 -6.71 -11.19 12.07
C GLN A 246 -7.33 -12.04 10.95
N GLN A 247 -8.61 -12.40 11.08
CA GLN A 247 -9.33 -13.14 10.06
C GLN A 247 -9.44 -12.38 8.74
N ARG A 248 -9.91 -11.13 8.79
CA ARG A 248 -10.13 -10.29 7.60
C ARG A 248 -8.83 -9.90 6.91
N PHE A 249 -7.81 -9.56 7.69
CA PHE A 249 -6.56 -9.01 7.17
C PHE A 249 -5.59 -10.10 6.74
N VAL A 250 -5.47 -11.19 7.51
CA VAL A 250 -4.44 -12.21 7.27
C VAL A 250 -5.03 -13.49 6.73
N VAL A 251 -5.96 -14.12 7.45
CA VAL A 251 -6.39 -15.49 7.16
C VAL A 251 -7.12 -15.57 5.82
N ALA A 252 -8.18 -14.77 5.64
CA ALA A 252 -8.98 -14.80 4.43
C ALA A 252 -8.20 -14.41 3.16
N PRO A 253 -7.40 -13.32 3.15
CA PRO A 253 -6.66 -12.94 1.94
C PRO A 253 -5.51 -13.86 1.57
N THR A 254 -4.99 -14.65 2.52
CA THR A 254 -3.92 -15.61 2.26
C THR A 254 -4.41 -17.03 2.05
N GLY A 255 -5.71 -17.30 2.25
CA GLY A 255 -6.30 -18.63 2.16
C GLY A 255 -5.75 -19.60 3.19
N MET A 256 -5.40 -19.13 4.39
CA MET A 256 -4.93 -19.99 5.49
C MET A 256 -6.12 -20.73 6.12
N ASP A 257 -5.94 -22.01 6.43
CA ASP A 257 -6.95 -22.82 7.12
C ASP A 257 -7.03 -22.50 8.62
N ALA A 258 -5.90 -22.10 9.21
CA ALA A 258 -5.78 -21.78 10.63
C ALA A 258 -5.08 -20.43 10.81
N PRO A 259 -5.43 -19.66 11.84
CA PRO A 259 -4.85 -18.34 12.03
C PRO A 259 -3.40 -18.44 12.53
N PRO A 260 -2.49 -17.51 12.17
CA PRO A 260 -1.07 -17.56 12.55
C PRO A 260 -0.83 -17.05 13.98
N PRO A 261 0.12 -17.62 14.75
CA PRO A 261 0.33 -17.21 16.15
C PRO A 261 0.66 -15.72 16.30
N ILE A 262 1.30 -15.12 15.28
CA ILE A 262 1.62 -13.70 15.22
C ILE A 262 1.19 -13.11 13.87
N SER A 263 0.55 -11.94 13.89
CA SER A 263 0.32 -11.13 12.70
C SER A 263 0.94 -9.75 12.87
N LEU A 264 1.81 -9.35 11.95
CA LEU A 264 2.33 -7.99 11.86
C LEU A 264 1.37 -7.15 11.02
N TYR A 265 0.87 -6.08 11.62
CA TYR A 265 0.06 -5.06 10.97
C TYR A 265 0.93 -3.82 10.73
N LEU A 266 1.35 -3.62 9.48
CA LEU A 266 2.31 -2.58 9.12
C LEU A 266 1.56 -1.30 8.78
N THR A 267 1.95 -0.21 9.44
CA THR A 267 1.39 1.11 9.12
C THR A 267 2.49 2.07 8.73
N SER A 268 2.13 3.20 8.14
CA SER A 268 3.03 4.29 7.81
C SER A 268 2.51 5.60 8.40
N CYS A 269 3.39 6.28 9.13
CA CYS A 269 3.27 7.67 9.53
C CYS A 269 3.61 8.55 8.30
N ALA A 270 2.63 8.77 7.43
CA ALA A 270 2.82 9.38 6.10
C ALA A 270 3.45 10.79 6.17
N GLU A 271 3.18 11.53 7.25
CA GLU A 271 3.78 12.84 7.53
C GLU A 271 5.32 12.82 7.50
N ARG A 272 5.97 11.74 7.95
CA ARG A 272 7.44 11.63 7.93
C ARG A 272 8.00 11.64 6.51
N THR A 273 7.33 10.97 5.58
CA THR A 273 7.72 10.92 4.17
C THR A 273 7.30 12.20 3.45
N ALA A 274 6.08 12.69 3.69
CA ALA A 274 5.54 13.92 3.09
C ALA A 274 6.34 15.17 3.44
N TRP A 275 6.88 15.22 4.66
CA TRP A 275 7.76 16.30 5.13
C TRP A 275 8.93 16.53 4.15
N LYS A 276 9.58 15.46 3.68
CA LYS A 276 10.73 15.56 2.76
C LYS A 276 10.32 15.49 1.28
N TYR A 277 9.31 14.71 0.96
CA TYR A 277 8.97 14.36 -0.43
C TYR A 277 7.56 14.82 -0.78
N SER A 278 7.44 15.81 -1.69
CA SER A 278 6.15 16.10 -2.34
C SER A 278 5.89 15.13 -3.47
N ARG A 279 4.63 14.79 -3.70
CA ARG A 279 4.14 14.00 -4.84
C ARG A 279 4.64 12.55 -4.93
N LEU A 280 5.63 12.16 -4.12
CA LEU A 280 6.21 10.80 -4.07
C LEU A 280 5.81 10.01 -2.82
N VAL A 281 4.97 10.57 -1.94
CA VAL A 281 4.70 10.03 -0.60
C VAL A 281 4.26 8.57 -0.66
N LEU A 282 3.16 8.30 -1.36
CA LEU A 282 2.58 6.95 -1.47
C LEU A 282 3.54 5.97 -2.17
N ALA A 283 4.20 6.42 -3.24
CA ALA A 283 5.15 5.61 -3.99
C ALA A 283 6.37 5.20 -3.16
N LEU A 284 6.90 6.10 -2.34
CA LEU A 284 8.01 5.78 -1.43
C LEU A 284 7.55 4.89 -0.28
N ILE A 285 6.38 5.15 0.30
CA ILE A 285 5.84 4.31 1.36
C ILE A 285 5.71 2.85 0.89
N TYR A 286 5.12 2.58 -0.27
CA TYR A 286 4.98 1.20 -0.75
C TYR A 286 6.32 0.54 -1.14
N ARG A 287 7.29 1.31 -1.67
CA ARG A 287 8.66 0.80 -1.91
C ARG A 287 9.35 0.42 -0.60
N ASP A 288 9.25 1.29 0.40
CA ASP A 288 9.79 1.05 1.74
C ASP A 288 9.10 -0.18 2.37
N THR A 289 7.78 -0.33 2.20
CA THR A 289 7.03 -1.51 2.69
C THR A 289 7.54 -2.78 2.03
N GLY A 290 7.76 -2.79 0.71
CA GLY A 290 8.34 -3.94 0.00
C GLY A 290 9.74 -4.30 0.51
N CYS A 291 10.58 -3.29 0.77
CA CYS A 291 11.91 -3.49 1.35
C CYS A 291 11.82 -4.12 2.75
N LEU A 292 10.89 -3.63 3.59
CA LEU A 292 10.68 -4.15 4.93
C LEU A 292 10.15 -5.58 4.89
N LEU A 293 9.13 -5.86 4.07
CA LEU A 293 8.57 -7.21 3.92
C LEU A 293 9.63 -8.23 3.48
N GLN A 294 10.49 -7.87 2.52
CA GLN A 294 11.59 -8.74 2.12
C GLN A 294 12.60 -8.94 3.26
N THR A 295 12.96 -7.89 3.99
CA THR A 295 13.86 -7.98 5.14
C THR A 295 13.28 -8.87 6.24
N LEU A 296 11.98 -8.74 6.53
CA LEU A 296 11.25 -9.60 7.46
C LEU A 296 11.24 -11.06 6.97
N CYS A 297 10.99 -11.33 5.68
CA CYS A 297 11.04 -12.69 5.14
C CYS A 297 12.42 -13.33 5.27
N LEU A 298 13.49 -12.59 4.97
CA LEU A 298 14.86 -13.10 5.10
C LEU A 298 15.23 -13.32 6.57
N THR A 299 14.78 -12.44 7.47
CA THR A 299 15.01 -12.59 8.91
C THR A 299 14.25 -13.79 9.49
N ALA A 300 13.00 -14.00 9.07
CA ALA A 300 12.24 -15.19 9.44
C ALA A 300 12.94 -16.46 8.95
N THR A 301 13.34 -16.46 7.68
CA THR A 301 14.09 -17.58 7.09
C THR A 301 15.36 -17.83 7.92
N ASP A 302 16.20 -16.82 8.14
CA ASP A 302 17.44 -16.92 8.93
C ASP A 302 17.23 -17.54 10.32
N LEU A 303 16.14 -17.17 11.01
CA LEU A 303 15.76 -17.66 12.34
C LEU A 303 14.98 -18.99 12.34
N GLY A 304 14.75 -19.60 11.18
CA GLY A 304 13.96 -20.84 11.06
C GLY A 304 12.46 -20.65 11.33
N LEU A 305 11.95 -19.42 11.17
CA LEU A 305 10.54 -19.08 11.31
C LEU A 305 9.82 -19.17 9.96
N ALA A 306 8.53 -19.48 10.03
CA ALA A 306 7.61 -19.40 8.91
C ALA A 306 7.07 -17.97 8.78
N ALA A 307 7.16 -17.40 7.58
CA ALA A 307 6.60 -16.09 7.27
C ALA A 307 5.74 -16.14 6.01
N CYS A 308 4.65 -15.36 6.03
CA CYS A 308 3.81 -15.11 4.86
C CYS A 308 3.47 -13.61 4.77
N PRO A 309 4.09 -12.86 3.85
CA PRO A 309 3.65 -11.51 3.52
C PRO A 309 2.18 -11.50 3.10
N VAL A 310 1.48 -10.46 3.54
CA VAL A 310 0.07 -10.23 3.24
C VAL A 310 -0.01 -8.99 2.36
N GLY A 311 -0.48 -9.18 1.13
CA GLY A 311 -0.66 -8.10 0.16
C GLY A 311 -1.96 -7.32 0.35
N ALA A 312 -2.89 -7.81 1.17
CA ALA A 312 -4.14 -7.13 1.45
C ALA A 312 -3.88 -5.87 2.28
N VAL A 313 -4.31 -4.73 1.73
CA VAL A 313 -4.29 -3.44 2.42
C VAL A 313 -5.73 -3.04 2.71
N ASP A 314 -6.07 -2.96 3.98
CA ASP A 314 -7.29 -2.28 4.41
C ASP A 314 -7.18 -0.78 4.14
N ALA A 315 -7.93 -0.30 3.14
CA ALA A 315 -7.97 1.11 2.77
C ALA A 315 -8.55 2.01 3.88
N SER A 316 -9.27 1.42 4.83
CA SER A 316 -9.72 2.08 6.06
C SER A 316 -8.87 1.61 7.24
N LEU A 317 -8.42 2.53 8.11
CA LEU A 317 -7.77 2.10 9.36
C LEU A 317 -8.84 1.55 10.31
N SER A 318 -9.16 0.26 10.16
CA SER A 318 -10.24 -0.43 10.89
C SER A 318 -9.75 -1.16 12.14
N ALA A 319 -8.44 -1.18 12.38
CA ALA A 319 -7.84 -1.78 13.56
C ALA A 319 -8.29 -1.00 14.81
N PRO A 320 -9.11 -1.59 15.72
CA PRO A 320 -9.70 -0.85 16.85
C PRO A 320 -8.66 -0.19 17.76
N PHE A 321 -7.52 -0.86 17.96
CA PHE A 321 -6.40 -0.36 18.76
C PHE A 321 -5.65 0.84 18.14
N LEU A 322 -5.96 1.20 16.88
CA LEU A 322 -5.42 2.38 16.19
C LEU A 322 -6.46 3.46 15.95
N ALA A 323 -7.68 3.35 16.50
CA ALA A 323 -8.71 4.37 16.34
C ALA A 323 -8.23 5.81 16.68
N PRO A 324 -7.40 6.04 17.73
CA PRO A 324 -6.84 7.37 18.02
C PRO A 324 -5.89 7.92 16.94
N TYR A 325 -5.40 7.08 16.03
CA TYR A 325 -4.39 7.40 15.01
C TYR A 325 -4.93 7.31 13.57
N ARG A 326 -6.26 7.19 13.40
CA ARG A 326 -6.92 6.99 12.09
C ARG A 326 -6.52 7.99 11.00
N ASP A 327 -6.23 9.24 11.39
CA ASP A 327 -5.88 10.31 10.45
C ASP A 327 -4.36 10.46 10.26
N ARG A 328 -3.57 9.71 11.04
CA ARG A 328 -2.10 9.81 11.09
C ARG A 328 -1.39 8.59 10.52
N LEU A 329 -1.97 7.40 10.70
CA LEU A 329 -1.39 6.14 10.29
C LEU A 329 -2.18 5.54 9.13
N MET A 330 -1.47 5.17 8.08
CA MET A 330 -2.02 4.44 6.94
C MET A 330 -1.58 2.98 7.03
N HIS A 331 -2.51 2.04 6.94
CA HIS A 331 -2.14 0.64 6.80
C HIS A 331 -1.51 0.38 5.42
N VAL A 332 -0.39 -0.34 5.38
CA VAL A 332 0.42 -0.50 4.17
C VAL A 332 0.72 -1.95 3.81
N GLY A 333 0.37 -2.89 4.67
CA GLY A 333 0.56 -4.32 4.42
C GLY A 333 0.75 -5.11 5.70
N GLY A 334 1.07 -6.39 5.55
CA GLY A 334 1.21 -7.28 6.69
C GLY A 334 2.16 -8.44 6.49
N LEU A 335 2.35 -9.18 7.58
CA LEU A 335 3.07 -10.44 7.57
C LEU A 335 2.54 -11.35 8.66
N ALA A 336 2.16 -12.57 8.30
CA ALA A 336 1.94 -13.64 9.26
C ALA A 336 3.28 -14.28 9.64
N LEU A 337 3.45 -14.61 10.92
CA LEU A 337 4.69 -15.18 11.46
C LEU A 337 4.36 -16.32 12.43
N GLY A 338 5.17 -17.37 12.42
CA GLY A 338 5.10 -18.46 13.38
C GLY A 338 6.22 -19.46 13.24
N LEU A 339 6.13 -20.57 13.97
CA LEU A 339 6.97 -21.74 13.73
C LEU A 339 6.43 -22.50 12.50
N PRO A 340 7.29 -23.07 11.64
CA PRO A 340 6.84 -23.83 10.48
C PRO A 340 6.02 -25.06 10.91
N GLY A 341 4.91 -25.30 10.22
CA GLY A 341 4.11 -26.51 10.39
C GLY A 341 4.84 -27.79 9.96
N ALA A 342 4.21 -28.94 10.19
CA ALA A 342 4.80 -30.24 9.87
C ALA A 342 4.99 -30.47 8.36
N ASP A 343 4.11 -29.89 7.54
CA ASP A 343 4.18 -30.04 6.09
C ASP A 343 5.29 -29.14 5.50
N PRO A 344 6.24 -29.71 4.74
CA PRO A 344 7.28 -28.93 4.10
C PRO A 344 6.67 -28.01 3.02
N PRO A 345 7.29 -26.84 2.75
CA PRO A 345 6.86 -26.01 1.63
C PRO A 345 6.97 -26.78 0.29
N PRO A 346 6.14 -26.45 -0.71
CA PRO A 346 6.21 -27.09 -2.02
C PRO A 346 7.62 -27.05 -2.60
N ALA A 347 8.06 -28.17 -3.19
CA ALA A 347 9.34 -28.25 -3.86
C ALA A 347 9.39 -27.29 -5.05
N VAL A 348 10.54 -26.63 -5.24
CA VAL A 348 10.76 -25.81 -6.43
C VAL A 348 11.05 -26.75 -7.59
N ILE A 349 10.24 -26.65 -8.65
CA ILE A 349 10.51 -27.32 -9.92
C ILE A 349 11.61 -26.51 -10.62
N PRO A 350 12.81 -27.08 -10.88
CA PRO A 350 13.88 -26.36 -11.55
C PRO A 350 13.44 -25.92 -12.95
N LEU A 351 13.92 -24.75 -13.37
CA LEU A 351 13.82 -24.35 -14.77
C LEU A 351 14.64 -25.34 -15.60
N MET A 352 13.96 -26.10 -16.46
CA MET A 352 14.65 -26.86 -17.51
C MET A 352 15.23 -25.83 -18.49
N PRO A 353 16.48 -25.98 -18.96
CA PRO A 353 16.99 -25.12 -20.02
C PRO A 353 16.06 -25.20 -21.22
N ASP A 354 15.73 -24.04 -21.82
CA ASP A 354 15.00 -24.01 -23.08
C ASP A 354 15.80 -24.81 -24.14
N PRO A 355 15.13 -25.64 -24.95
CA PRO A 355 15.78 -26.53 -25.91
C PRO A 355 16.56 -25.81 -27.02
#